data_AF-A0A1V4W4X0-F1
#
_entry.id   AF-A0A1V4W4X0-F1
#
_cell.length_a   1.000
_cell.length_b   1.000
_cell.length_c   1.000
_cell.angle_alpha   90.00
_cell.angle_beta   90.00
_cell.angle_gamma   90.00
#
_symmetry.space_group_name_H-M   'P 1'
#
loop_
_entity.id
_entity.type
_entity.pdbx_description
1 polymer ?
#
loop_
_entity_poly.entity_id
_entity_poly.type
_entity_poly.pdbx_seq_one_letter_code
_entity_poly.pdbx_strand_id
1 'polypeptide(L)'
;MKHTSIRLSEEHITRIEETGQSPTAIIKKALDAYFNLPDEATDLVRRLITEHVEMYHDMRTPYKHNMSTDIKAILEYISSELEAGRELLLSDIAARFGLSTQAIAKSLSPHGIRTKETKRAGVPGRYFTLDMKDMIAKTLSML
;
A
#
# COMPACT_ATOMS: atom_id res chain seq x y z
N MET A 1 2.72 -26.86 9.73
CA MET A 1 2.22 -26.47 8.40
C MET A 1 2.32 -24.95 8.28
N LYS A 2 2.79 -24.41 7.15
CA LYS A 2 2.72 -22.96 6.90
C LYS A 2 1.30 -22.66 6.44
N HIS A 3 0.58 -21.78 7.14
CA HIS A 3 -0.78 -21.38 6.77
C HIS A 3 -0.72 -20.12 5.92
N THR A 4 -1.13 -20.21 4.65
CA THR A 4 -1.36 -19.06 3.77
C THR A 4 -2.86 -18.84 3.67
N SER A 5 -3.37 -17.71 4.18
CA SER A 5 -4.77 -17.32 4.01
C SER A 5 -4.95 -16.62 2.66
N ILE A 6 -5.53 -17.34 1.69
CA ILE A 6 -5.91 -16.77 0.39
C ILE A 6 -7.39 -16.42 0.46
N ARG A 7 -7.75 -15.17 0.14
CA ARG A 7 -9.14 -14.79 -0.06
C ARG A 7 -9.53 -15.04 -1.51
N LEU A 8 -10.54 -15.88 -1.71
CA LEU A 8 -11.15 -16.11 -3.01
C LEU A 8 -12.25 -15.07 -3.26
N SER A 9 -12.43 -14.65 -4.51
CA SER A 9 -13.59 -13.84 -4.90
C SER A 9 -14.87 -14.67 -4.84
N GLU A 10 -16.02 -14.00 -4.74
CA GLU A 10 -17.33 -14.65 -4.74
C GLU A 10 -17.54 -15.52 -5.98
N GLU A 11 -17.13 -15.05 -7.17
CA GLU A 11 -17.18 -15.83 -8.40
C GLU A 11 -16.37 -17.14 -8.33
N HIS A 12 -15.16 -17.10 -7.74
CA HIS A 12 -14.35 -18.31 -7.57
C HIS A 12 -14.99 -19.28 -6.57
N ILE A 13 -15.64 -18.76 -5.53
CA ILE A 13 -16.36 -19.58 -4.54
C ILE A 13 -17.52 -20.30 -5.23
N THR A 14 -18.35 -19.58 -5.99
CA THR A 14 -19.47 -20.16 -6.73
C THR A 14 -19.01 -21.25 -7.70
N ARG A 15 -17.96 -20.99 -8.48
CA ARG A 15 -17.42 -22.00 -9.41
C ARG A 15 -16.84 -23.22 -8.70
N ILE A 16 -16.23 -23.05 -7.53
CA ILE A 16 -15.75 -24.19 -6.73
C ILE A 16 -16.92 -25.01 -6.20
N GLU A 17 -17.97 -24.37 -5.70
CA GLU A 17 -19.18 -25.04 -5.22
C GLU A 17 -19.84 -25.86 -6.32
N GLU A 18 -19.91 -25.34 -7.55
CA GLU A 18 -20.44 -26.05 -8.72
C GLU A 18 -19.68 -27.35 -9.05
N THR A 19 -18.39 -27.44 -8.69
CA THR A 19 -17.60 -28.67 -8.91
C THR A 19 -17.90 -29.78 -7.89
N GLY A 20 -18.61 -29.46 -6.79
CA GLY A 20 -18.86 -30.39 -5.69
C GLY A 20 -17.61 -30.81 -4.90
N GLN A 21 -16.46 -30.18 -5.15
CA GLN A 21 -15.20 -30.47 -4.48
C GLN A 21 -14.88 -29.42 -3.40
N SER A 22 -14.07 -29.79 -2.41
CA SER A 22 -13.62 -28.81 -1.41
C SER A 22 -12.69 -27.77 -2.04
N PRO A 23 -12.71 -26.51 -1.58
CA PRO A 23 -11.80 -25.47 -2.06
C PRO A 23 -10.33 -25.89 -2.00
N THR A 24 -9.92 -26.58 -0.93
CA THR A 24 -8.57 -27.09 -0.78
C THR A 24 -8.20 -28.11 -1.86
N ALA A 25 -9.12 -29.00 -2.24
CA ALA A 25 -8.87 -29.99 -3.29
C ALA A 25 -8.73 -29.33 -4.66
N ILE A 26 -9.57 -28.33 -4.96
CA ILE A 26 -9.47 -27.55 -6.20
C ILE A 26 -8.16 -26.77 -6.26
N ILE A 27 -7.81 -26.06 -5.18
CA ILE A 27 -6.54 -25.29 -5.12
C ILE A 27 -5.34 -26.22 -5.30
N LYS A 28 -5.34 -27.39 -4.65
CA LYS A 28 -4.25 -28.36 -4.79
C LYS A 28 -4.13 -28.86 -6.23
N LYS A 29 -5.25 -29.26 -6.85
CA LYS A 29 -5.26 -29.70 -8.26
C LYS A 29 -4.82 -28.59 -9.22
N ALA A 30 -5.22 -27.35 -8.95
CA ALA A 30 -4.82 -26.20 -9.76
C ALA A 30 -3.30 -25.94 -9.67
N LEU A 31 -2.73 -26.03 -8.47
CA LEU A 31 -1.28 -25.92 -8.28
C LEU A 31 -0.54 -27.09 -8.92
N ASP A 32 -1.00 -28.32 -8.72
CA ASP A 32 -0.43 -29.52 -9.32
C ASP A 32 -0.48 -29.45 -10.85
N ALA A 33 -1.56 -28.91 -11.43
CA ALA A 33 -1.67 -28.65 -12.86
C ALA A 33 -0.69 -27.56 -13.31
N TYR A 34 -0.64 -26.42 -12.60
CA TYR A 34 0.25 -25.30 -12.92
C TYR A 34 1.73 -25.73 -13.01
N PHE A 35 2.18 -26.59 -12.08
CA PHE A 35 3.56 -27.08 -12.07
C PHE A 35 3.85 -28.23 -13.03
N ASN A 36 2.82 -28.88 -13.60
CA ASN A 36 2.96 -30.01 -14.54
C ASN A 36 2.62 -29.65 -16.00
N LEU A 37 2.33 -28.39 -16.31
CA LEU A 37 2.09 -27.97 -17.69
C LEU A 37 3.40 -28.01 -18.51
N PRO A 38 3.37 -28.55 -19.76
CA PRO A 38 4.53 -28.51 -20.65
C PRO A 38 4.88 -27.06 -21.00
N ASP A 39 6.19 -26.74 -21.03
CA ASP A 39 6.71 -25.37 -21.11
C ASP A 39 6.10 -24.54 -22.28
N GLU A 40 5.82 -25.19 -23.41
CA GLU A 40 5.23 -24.57 -24.61
C GLU A 40 3.79 -24.04 -24.38
N ALA A 41 2.98 -24.69 -23.54
CA ALA A 41 1.63 -24.22 -23.20
C ALA A 41 1.67 -23.13 -22.11
N THR A 42 2.71 -23.15 -21.26
CA THR A 42 2.91 -22.11 -20.27
C THR A 42 3.43 -20.82 -20.86
N ASP A 43 3.98 -20.79 -22.07
CA ASP A 43 4.52 -19.55 -22.63
C ASP A 43 3.46 -18.47 -22.86
N LEU A 44 2.27 -18.87 -23.32
CA LEU A 44 1.17 -17.94 -23.58
C LEU A 44 0.49 -17.51 -22.27
N VAL A 45 0.32 -18.44 -21.32
CA VAL A 45 -0.22 -18.13 -19.99
C VAL A 45 0.76 -17.30 -19.16
N ARG A 46 2.06 -17.62 -19.21
CA ARG A 46 3.13 -16.83 -18.59
C ARG A 46 3.23 -15.47 -19.26
N ARG A 47 3.10 -15.35 -20.59
CA ARG A 47 2.99 -14.05 -21.25
C ARG A 47 1.78 -13.27 -20.80
N LEU A 48 0.60 -13.89 -20.73
CA LEU A 48 -0.61 -13.19 -20.26
C LEU A 48 -0.51 -12.81 -18.77
N ILE A 49 0.13 -13.62 -17.93
CA ILE A 49 0.41 -13.29 -16.54
C ILE A 49 1.45 -12.17 -16.47
N THR A 50 2.51 -12.23 -17.26
CA THR A 50 3.55 -11.20 -17.34
C THR A 50 2.98 -9.90 -17.88
N GLU A 51 2.21 -9.90 -18.95
CA GLU A 51 1.49 -8.73 -19.47
C GLU A 51 0.48 -8.22 -18.45
N HIS A 52 -0.25 -9.09 -17.75
CA HIS A 52 -1.17 -8.65 -16.71
C HIS A 52 -0.43 -8.04 -15.51
N VAL A 53 0.71 -8.61 -15.12
CA VAL A 53 1.61 -8.10 -14.07
C VAL A 53 2.26 -6.79 -14.51
N GLU A 54 2.71 -6.67 -15.75
CA GLU A 54 3.27 -5.48 -16.37
C GLU A 54 2.22 -4.39 -16.51
N MET A 55 1.01 -4.69 -16.98
CA MET A 55 -0.13 -3.75 -17.00
C MET A 55 -0.55 -3.35 -15.60
N TYR A 56 -0.53 -4.27 -14.62
CA TYR A 56 -0.74 -3.90 -13.21
C TYR A 56 0.41 -3.08 -12.65
N HIS A 57 1.64 -3.23 -13.15
CA HIS A 57 2.82 -2.43 -12.79
C HIS A 57 2.97 -1.15 -13.63
N ASP A 58 2.23 -0.99 -14.72
CA ASP A 58 2.12 0.26 -15.47
C ASP A 58 0.94 1.09 -14.95
N MET A 59 -0.18 0.44 -14.59
CA MET A 59 -1.28 1.08 -13.86
C MET A 59 -0.95 1.33 -12.39
N ARG A 60 -0.18 0.45 -11.76
CA ARG A 60 0.64 0.78 -10.60
C ARG A 60 2.04 1.03 -11.09
N THR A 61 2.27 2.11 -11.84
CA THR A 61 3.62 2.68 -11.95
C THR A 61 4.31 2.42 -10.62
N PRO A 62 5.40 1.63 -10.54
CA PRO A 62 6.27 1.74 -9.42
C PRO A 62 6.69 3.20 -9.51
N TYR A 63 6.08 4.05 -8.68
CA TYR A 63 6.66 5.35 -8.38
C TYR A 63 8.09 5.00 -8.10
N LYS A 64 8.96 5.33 -9.07
CA LYS A 64 10.38 5.05 -9.01
C LYS A 64 10.75 5.38 -7.58
N HIS A 65 11.30 4.40 -6.86
CA HIS A 65 11.93 4.60 -5.56
C HIS A 65 13.17 5.53 -5.64
N ASN A 66 13.15 6.49 -6.58
CA ASN A 66 14.07 7.59 -6.79
C ASN A 66 13.41 8.96 -6.53
N MET A 67 12.17 9.03 -6.03
CA MET A 67 11.78 10.23 -5.29
C MET A 67 12.45 10.09 -3.94
N SER A 68 13.57 10.81 -3.77
CA SER A 68 14.16 11.05 -2.46
C SER A 68 13.02 11.32 -1.49
N THR A 69 12.81 10.46 -0.50
CA THR A 69 12.02 10.79 0.69
C THR A 69 12.81 11.88 1.40
N ASP A 70 12.71 13.09 0.88
CA ASP A 70 13.24 14.26 1.53
C ASP A 70 12.34 14.50 2.75
N ILE A 71 12.67 13.79 3.81
CA ILE A 71 11.99 13.83 5.10
C ILE A 71 11.95 15.27 5.59
N LYS A 72 13.00 16.05 5.31
CA LYS A 72 13.06 17.46 5.64
C LYS A 72 11.98 18.26 4.90
N ALA A 73 11.85 18.10 3.57
CA ALA A 73 10.79 18.78 2.82
C ALA A 73 9.38 18.40 3.28
N ILE A 74 9.14 17.12 3.63
CA ILE A 74 7.86 16.66 4.17
C ILE A 74 7.59 17.32 5.53
N LEU A 75 8.57 17.32 6.42
CA LEU A 75 8.43 17.89 7.75
C LEU A 75 8.28 19.41 7.72
N GLU A 76 9.01 20.12 6.85
CA GLU A 76 8.89 21.57 6.64
C GLU A 76 7.48 21.94 6.22
N TYR A 77 6.90 21.19 5.27
CA TYR A 77 5.52 21.39 4.86
C TYR A 77 4.54 21.18 6.01
N ILE A 78 4.64 20.04 6.72
CA ILE A 78 3.76 19.76 7.86
C ILE A 78 3.90 20.83 8.94
N SER A 79 5.13 21.25 9.26
CA SER A 79 5.40 22.31 10.23
C SER A 79 4.72 23.63 9.83
N SER A 80 4.84 24.04 8.56
CA SER A 80 4.23 25.29 8.07
C SER A 80 2.71 25.31 8.17
N GLU A 81 2.06 24.17 7.93
CA GLU A 81 0.62 24.02 7.99
C GLU A 81 0.12 23.99 9.44
N LEU A 82 0.85 23.33 10.34
CA LEU A 82 0.55 23.34 11.78
C LEU A 82 0.79 24.73 12.40
N GLU A 83 1.82 25.47 11.96
CA GLU A 83 2.02 26.89 12.32
C GLU A 83 0.82 27.75 11.89
N ALA A 84 0.26 27.45 10.71
CA ALA A 84 -0.95 28.11 10.22
C ALA A 84 -2.26 27.60 10.87
N GLY A 85 -2.17 26.71 11.86
CA GLY A 85 -3.32 26.16 12.58
C GLY A 85 -4.12 25.10 11.82
N ARG A 86 -3.54 24.53 10.74
CA ARG A 86 -4.20 23.52 9.89
C ARG A 86 -3.67 22.13 10.19
N GLU A 87 -4.58 21.23 10.56
CA GLU A 87 -4.26 19.81 10.73
C GLU A 87 -4.41 19.08 9.39
N LEU A 88 -3.34 18.40 8.98
CA LEU A 88 -3.24 17.79 7.66
C LEU A 88 -3.63 16.32 7.68
N LEU A 89 -4.35 15.89 6.65
CA LEU A 89 -4.62 14.48 6.43
C LEU A 89 -3.40 13.81 5.77
N LEU A 90 -3.07 12.60 6.23
CA LEU A 90 -1.93 11.82 5.73
C LEU A 90 -2.03 11.54 4.22
N SER A 91 -3.23 11.30 3.71
CA SER A 91 -3.45 11.08 2.27
C SER A 91 -3.15 12.33 1.44
N ASP A 92 -3.40 13.51 1.98
CA ASP A 92 -3.17 14.77 1.25
C ASP A 92 -1.68 15.07 1.15
N ILE A 93 -0.93 14.79 2.21
CA ILE A 93 0.54 14.84 2.19
C ILE A 93 1.09 13.79 1.23
N ALA A 94 0.59 12.56 1.29
CA ALA A 94 1.00 11.49 0.39
C ALA A 94 0.78 11.89 -1.08
N ALA A 95 -0.39 12.43 -1.42
CA ALA A 95 -0.71 12.94 -2.75
C ALA A 95 0.21 14.10 -3.16
N ARG A 96 0.45 15.08 -2.26
CA ARG A 96 1.29 16.24 -2.53
C ARG A 96 2.73 15.87 -2.89
N PHE A 97 3.29 14.87 -2.21
CA PHE A 97 4.66 14.43 -2.42
C PHE A 97 4.79 13.26 -3.42
N GLY A 98 3.68 12.81 -4.02
CA GLY A 98 3.70 11.65 -4.93
C GLY A 98 4.15 10.36 -4.23
N LEU A 99 3.87 10.23 -2.93
CA LEU A 99 4.27 9.09 -2.10
C LEU A 99 3.05 8.30 -1.66
N SER A 100 3.26 7.05 -1.25
CA SER A 100 2.21 6.29 -0.57
C SER A 100 2.09 6.74 0.89
N THR A 101 0.90 6.63 1.47
CA THR A 101 0.68 6.91 2.90
C THR A 101 1.56 6.02 3.79
N GLN A 102 1.84 4.79 3.35
CA GLN A 102 2.77 3.87 4.01
C GLN A 102 4.22 4.35 3.95
N ALA A 103 4.67 4.91 2.81
CA ALA A 103 6.01 5.46 2.68
C ALA A 103 6.22 6.64 3.63
N ILE A 104 5.27 7.59 3.68
CA ILE A 104 5.31 8.71 4.65
C ILE A 104 5.36 8.19 6.08
N ALA A 105 4.45 7.27 6.44
CA ALA A 105 4.41 6.72 7.79
C ALA A 105 5.72 5.99 8.17
N LYS A 106 6.30 5.23 7.23
CA LYS A 106 7.56 4.51 7.43
C LYS A 106 8.72 5.47 7.63
N SER A 107 8.80 6.55 6.87
CA SER A 107 9.87 7.55 6.98
C SER A 107 9.79 8.42 8.23
N LEU A 108 8.58 8.69 8.73
CA LEU A 108 8.37 9.52 9.92
C LEU A 108 8.37 8.72 11.24
N SER A 109 8.05 7.42 11.19
CA SER A 109 8.00 6.57 12.39
C SER A 109 9.28 6.49 13.22
N PRO A 110 10.52 6.50 12.65
CA PRO A 110 11.76 6.48 13.43
C PRO A 110 11.96 7.75 14.27
N HIS A 111 11.33 8.85 13.88
CA HIS A 111 11.36 10.13 14.59
C HIS A 111 10.22 10.27 15.61
N GLY A 112 9.46 9.19 15.86
CA GLY A 112 8.34 9.20 16.82
C GLY A 112 7.07 9.87 16.29
N ILE A 113 7.07 10.36 15.05
CA ILE A 113 5.95 11.09 14.46
C ILE A 113 4.93 10.08 13.92
N ARG A 114 3.75 10.03 14.55
CA ARG A 114 2.65 9.13 14.18
C ARG A 114 1.33 9.88 14.11
N THR A 115 0.69 9.84 12.96
CA THR A 115 -0.65 10.40 12.72
C THR A 115 -1.70 9.77 13.64
N LYS A 116 -2.69 10.56 14.07
CA LYS A 116 -3.83 10.07 14.87
C LYS A 116 -5.05 9.86 13.99
N GLU A 117 -5.80 8.78 14.24
CA GLU A 117 -7.08 8.58 13.59
C GLU A 117 -8.12 9.49 14.24
N THR A 118 -8.69 10.39 13.45
CA THR A 118 -9.65 11.38 13.94
C THR A 118 -10.50 11.91 12.79
N LYS A 119 -11.46 12.78 13.11
CA LYS A 119 -12.32 13.44 12.13
C LYS A 119 -12.09 14.94 12.20
N ARG A 120 -11.83 15.57 11.07
CA ARG A 120 -11.69 17.03 10.91
C ARG A 120 -12.52 17.51 9.75
N ALA A 121 -13.26 18.59 9.94
CA ALA A 121 -14.12 19.18 8.92
C ALA A 121 -15.03 18.16 8.19
N GLY A 122 -15.52 17.13 8.90
CA GLY A 122 -16.37 16.10 8.31
C GLY A 122 -15.63 14.91 7.68
N VAL A 123 -14.31 14.99 7.48
CA VAL A 123 -13.50 13.94 6.83
C VAL A 123 -12.83 13.05 7.90
N PRO A 124 -13.21 11.76 8.02
CA PRO A 124 -12.50 10.82 8.87
C PRO A 124 -11.16 10.42 8.22
N GLY A 125 -10.12 10.27 9.02
CA GLY A 125 -8.82 9.82 8.51
C GLY A 125 -7.68 9.99 9.51
N ARG A 126 -6.46 9.81 9.01
CA ARG A 126 -5.23 9.90 9.81
C ARG A 126 -4.62 11.28 9.69
N TYR A 127 -4.63 12.06 10.76
CA TYR A 127 -4.19 13.45 10.75
C TYR A 127 -2.87 13.66 11.48
N PHE A 128 -2.10 14.64 11.00
CA PHE A 128 -1.07 15.32 11.77
C PHE A 128 -1.75 16.44 12.55
N THR A 129 -1.77 16.28 13.87
CA THR A 129 -2.53 17.14 14.77
C THR A 129 -1.64 18.24 15.37
N LEU A 130 -2.25 19.34 15.84
CA LEU A 130 -1.52 20.53 16.32
C LEU A 130 -0.60 20.23 17.51
N ASP A 131 -0.91 19.22 18.33
CA ASP A 131 -0.05 18.79 19.44
C ASP A 131 1.28 18.16 18.98
N MET A 132 1.44 17.86 17.69
CA MET A 132 2.69 17.34 17.13
C MET A 132 3.68 18.43 16.72
N LYS A 133 3.27 19.71 16.79
CA LYS A 133 4.05 20.86 16.32
C LYS A 133 5.47 20.90 16.88
N ASP A 134 5.61 20.83 18.20
CA ASP A 134 6.91 20.90 18.88
C ASP A 134 7.81 19.72 18.52
N MET A 135 7.22 18.52 18.38
CA MET A 135 7.95 17.31 18.00
C MET A 135 8.47 17.39 16.56
N ILE A 136 7.66 17.92 15.64
CA ILE A 136 8.02 18.08 14.24
C ILE A 136 9.12 19.14 14.10
N ALA A 137 8.99 20.28 14.77
CA ALA A 137 10.03 21.32 14.80
C ALA A 137 11.36 20.82 15.38
N LYS A 138 11.31 20.02 16.46
CA LYS A 138 12.50 19.38 17.04
C LYS A 138 13.12 18.35 16.10
N THR A 139 12.32 17.63 15.34
CA THR A 139 12.84 16.66 14.36
C THR A 139 13.53 17.38 13.20
N LEU A 140 12.97 18.49 12.73
CA LEU A 140 13.57 19.33 11.70
C LEU A 140 14.92 19.91 12.09
N SER A 141 15.12 20.28 13.36
CA SER A 141 16.41 20.80 13.82
C SER A 141 17.50 19.74 13.98
N MET A 142 17.13 18.45 13.91
CA MET A 142 18.05 17.30 14.00
C MET A 142 18.45 16.72 12.64
N LEU A 143 17.84 17.19 11.54
CA LEU A 143 18.07 16.75 10.16
C LEU A 143 18.92 17.75 9.37
#